data_AF-A0A2N8ZAI3-F1
#
_entry.id   AF-A0A2N8ZAI3-F1
#
_cell.length_a   1.000
_cell.length_b   1.000
_cell.length_c   1.000
_cell.angle_alpha   90.00
_cell.angle_beta   90.00
_cell.angle_gamma   90.00
#
_symmetry.space_group_name_H-M   'P 1'
#
loop_
_entity.id
_entity.type
_entity.pdbx_description
1 polymer ?
#
loop_
_entity_poly.entity_id
_entity_poly.type
_entity_poly.pdbx_seq_one_letter_code
_entity_poly.pdbx_strand_id
1 'polypeptide(L)'
;MKKTVLVGLCLFVSFTASADVTIEKNRVVCQSESAIKLYLKRKSGSNKNIDLPSDCRKIKNKRSGEVKSRGNGYVEIEPKFGDSIYVDKNAIR
;
A
#
# COMPACT_ATOMS: atom_id res chain seq x y z
N MET A 1 53.38 -5.30 -25.41
CA MET A 1 52.93 -4.51 -24.24
C MET A 1 51.40 -4.37 -24.31
N LYS A 2 50.69 -5.03 -23.38
CA LYS A 2 49.22 -5.11 -23.35
C LYS A 2 48.65 -3.82 -22.75
N LYS A 3 47.83 -3.08 -23.49
CA LYS A 3 47.07 -1.93 -22.99
C LYS A 3 45.68 -2.42 -22.60
N THR A 4 45.48 -2.73 -21.32
CA THR A 4 44.16 -2.95 -20.74
C THR A 4 43.55 -1.60 -20.41
N VAL A 5 42.60 -1.16 -21.24
CA VAL A 5 41.78 0.04 -20.99
C VAL A 5 40.80 -0.33 -19.88
N LEU A 6 40.92 0.39 -18.74
CA LEU A 6 39.96 0.36 -17.64
C LEU A 6 38.56 0.68 -18.18
N VAL A 7 37.68 -0.32 -18.15
CA VAL A 7 36.25 -0.12 -18.41
C VAL A 7 35.68 0.61 -17.21
N GLY A 8 35.30 1.87 -17.43
CA GLY A 8 34.61 2.70 -16.46
C GLY A 8 33.34 2.02 -15.95
N LEU A 9 33.32 1.78 -14.66
CA LEU A 9 32.21 1.20 -13.92
C LEU A 9 31.06 2.21 -13.91
N CYS A 10 30.12 2.10 -14.85
CA CYS A 10 28.86 2.83 -14.82
C CYS A 10 28.12 2.46 -13.52
N LEU A 11 28.12 3.39 -12.56
CA LEU A 11 27.28 3.34 -11.38
C LEU A 11 25.81 3.48 -11.85
N PHE A 12 25.15 2.35 -12.03
CA PHE A 12 23.71 2.28 -12.14
C PHE A 12 23.12 2.71 -10.81
N VAL A 13 22.79 3.99 -10.67
CA VAL A 13 21.96 4.49 -9.59
C VAL A 13 20.55 3.97 -9.85
N SER A 14 20.25 2.79 -9.32
CA SER A 14 18.89 2.25 -9.29
C SER A 14 18.06 3.13 -8.35
N PHE A 15 17.41 4.14 -8.91
CA PHE A 15 16.31 4.81 -8.23
C PHE A 15 15.23 3.77 -7.98
N THR A 16 15.07 3.34 -6.73
CA THR A 16 13.86 2.65 -6.28
C THR A 16 12.75 3.69 -6.32
N ALA A 17 12.11 3.83 -7.48
CA ALA A 17 10.90 4.62 -7.60
C ALA A 17 9.83 3.93 -6.72
N SER A 18 9.67 4.41 -5.50
CA SER A 18 8.49 4.14 -4.68
C SER A 18 7.29 4.57 -5.51
N ALA A 19 6.56 3.60 -6.05
CA ALA A 19 5.38 3.90 -6.84
C ALA A 19 4.34 4.53 -5.90
N ASP A 20 4.10 5.83 -6.08
CA ASP A 20 2.95 6.53 -5.49
C ASP A 20 1.68 5.74 -5.86
N VAL A 21 1.02 5.15 -4.87
CA VAL A 21 -0.28 4.48 -5.06
C VAL A 21 -1.41 5.42 -4.70
N THR A 22 -2.51 5.32 -5.43
CA THR A 22 -3.71 6.12 -5.14
C THR A 22 -4.84 5.25 -4.64
N ILE A 23 -5.35 5.58 -3.45
CA ILE A 23 -6.55 5.03 -2.85
C ILE A 23 -7.74 5.87 -3.30
N GLU A 24 -8.69 5.26 -3.99
CA GLU A 24 -9.90 5.96 -4.44
C GLU A 24 -10.82 6.37 -3.27
N LYS A 25 -11.70 7.34 -3.53
CA LYS A 25 -12.77 7.70 -2.60
C LYS A 25 -13.68 6.50 -2.32
N ASN A 26 -14.34 6.50 -1.16
CA ASN A 26 -15.25 5.46 -0.67
C ASN A 26 -14.63 4.08 -0.44
N ARG A 27 -13.28 3.99 -0.46
CA ARG A 27 -12.57 2.77 -0.09
C ARG A 27 -12.43 2.67 1.43
N VAL A 28 -12.38 1.44 1.93
CA VAL A 28 -12.16 1.14 3.35
C VAL A 28 -10.67 1.21 3.62
N VAL A 29 -10.29 1.95 4.65
CA VAL A 29 -8.93 2.03 5.18
C VAL A 29 -8.99 1.69 6.66
N CYS A 30 -7.97 1.02 7.18
CA CYS A 30 -7.88 0.66 8.59
C CYS A 30 -6.60 1.22 9.20
N GLN A 31 -6.64 1.61 10.47
CA GLN A 31 -5.48 2.15 11.19
C GLN A 31 -4.58 1.04 11.75
N SER A 32 -5.10 -0.17 11.90
CA SER A 32 -4.37 -1.32 12.43
C SER A 32 -4.36 -2.50 11.46
N GLU A 33 -3.26 -3.25 11.46
CA GLU A 33 -3.09 -4.44 10.62
C GLU A 33 -4.11 -5.55 10.99
N SER A 34 -4.43 -5.67 12.28
CA SER A 34 -5.44 -6.60 12.79
C SER A 34 -6.84 -6.28 12.24
N ALA A 35 -7.20 -5.00 12.17
CA ALA A 35 -8.50 -4.58 11.67
C ALA A 35 -8.65 -4.82 10.16
N ILE A 36 -7.61 -4.59 9.34
CA ILE A 36 -7.69 -4.91 7.90
C ILE A 36 -7.82 -6.42 7.67
N LYS A 37 -7.11 -7.24 8.44
CA LYS A 37 -7.22 -8.71 8.37
C LYS A 37 -8.64 -9.17 8.72
N LEU A 38 -9.23 -8.57 9.77
CA LEU A 38 -10.60 -8.84 10.17
C LEU A 38 -11.60 -8.42 9.07
N TYR A 39 -11.41 -7.24 8.48
CA TYR A 39 -12.22 -6.75 7.37
C TYR A 39 -12.15 -7.70 6.16
N LEU A 40 -10.96 -8.10 5.74
CA LEU A 40 -10.77 -9.01 4.61
C LEU A 40 -11.41 -10.39 4.86
N LYS A 41 -11.25 -10.94 6.07
CA LYS A 41 -11.88 -12.20 6.47
C LYS A 41 -13.41 -12.12 6.41
N ARG A 42 -14.00 -11.01 6.87
CA ARG A 42 -15.44 -10.77 6.79
C ARG A 42 -15.90 -10.58 5.34
N LYS A 43 -15.12 -9.87 4.52
CA LYS A 43 -15.37 -9.60 3.10
C LYS A 43 -15.41 -10.89 2.26
N SER A 44 -14.52 -11.83 2.51
CA SER A 44 -14.51 -13.13 1.81
C SER A 44 -15.64 -14.06 2.24
N GLY A 45 -16.17 -13.89 3.46
CA GLY A 45 -17.16 -14.79 4.07
C GLY A 45 -18.62 -14.60 3.64
N SER A 46 -18.92 -13.86 2.55
CA SER A 46 -20.27 -13.62 2.03
C SER A 46 -21.26 -12.89 2.96
N ASN A 47 -20.81 -12.27 4.06
CA ASN A 47 -21.68 -11.38 4.83
C ASN A 47 -21.92 -10.10 4.03
N LYS A 48 -23.15 -9.85 3.58
CA LYS A 48 -23.52 -8.65 2.81
C LYS A 48 -23.67 -7.40 3.70
N ASN A 49 -23.78 -7.58 5.02
CA ASN A 49 -23.79 -6.52 6.04
C ASN A 49 -22.54 -6.66 6.93
N ILE A 50 -21.40 -6.23 6.42
CA ILE A 50 -20.16 -6.20 7.21
C ILE A 50 -20.11 -4.86 7.91
N ASP A 51 -20.43 -4.88 9.20
CA ASP A 51 -20.01 -3.79 10.07
C ASP A 51 -18.49 -3.66 9.98
N LEU A 52 -18.05 -2.44 9.72
CA LEU A 52 -16.64 -2.12 9.67
C LEU A 52 -16.04 -2.39 11.07
N PRO A 53 -14.87 -3.04 11.14
CA PRO A 53 -14.11 -3.07 12.40
C PRO A 53 -13.90 -1.65 12.93
N SER A 54 -13.82 -1.47 14.25
CA SER A 54 -13.73 -0.14 14.89
C SER A 54 -12.62 0.74 14.34
N ASP A 55 -11.47 0.15 14.01
CA ASP A 55 -10.30 0.87 13.47
C ASP A 55 -10.35 1.04 11.94
N CYS A 56 -11.45 0.62 11.29
CA CYS A 56 -11.65 0.75 9.86
C CYS A 56 -12.71 1.81 9.55
N ARG A 57 -12.45 2.61 8.52
CA ARG A 57 -13.35 3.67 8.05
C ARG A 57 -13.34 3.79 6.54
N LYS A 58 -14.43 4.30 5.97
CA LYS A 58 -14.45 4.71 4.57
C LYS A 58 -13.86 6.11 4.42
N ILE A 59 -12.91 6.28 3.52
CA ILE A 59 -12.40 7.61 3.19
C ILE A 59 -13.38 8.32 2.25
N LYS A 60 -13.67 9.60 2.53
CA LYS A 60 -14.53 10.43 1.68
C LYS A 60 -13.78 10.97 0.46
N ASN A 61 -12.48 11.19 0.61
CA ASN A 61 -11.61 11.78 -0.40
C ASN A 61 -10.57 10.76 -0.86
N LYS A 62 -10.04 10.95 -2.09
CA LYS A 62 -8.89 10.19 -2.57
C LYS A 62 -7.67 10.48 -1.67
N ARG A 63 -6.80 9.48 -1.50
CA ARG A 63 -5.51 9.65 -0.84
C ARG A 63 -4.42 9.01 -1.68
N SER A 64 -3.27 9.63 -1.71
CA SER A 64 -2.07 9.09 -2.37
C SER A 64 -0.96 8.96 -1.33
N GLY A 65 -0.10 7.97 -1.53
CA GLY A 65 0.97 7.67 -0.60
C GLY A 65 1.90 6.60 -1.15
N GLU A 66 2.91 6.28 -0.36
CA GLU A 66 3.89 5.27 -0.70
C GLU A 66 3.53 3.94 -0.07
N VAL A 67 3.79 2.85 -0.80
CA VAL A 67 3.63 1.50 -0.26
C VAL A 67 4.79 1.20 0.69
N LYS A 68 4.51 1.07 1.99
CA LYS A 68 5.48 0.64 3.01
C LYS A 68 5.70 -0.86 2.98
N SER A 69 4.60 -1.60 3.02
CA SER A 69 4.61 -3.06 3.14
C SER A 69 3.42 -3.68 2.42
N ARG A 70 3.57 -4.94 1.98
CA ARG A 70 2.50 -5.71 1.35
C ARG A 70 2.21 -6.94 2.20
N GLY A 71 0.97 -7.06 2.65
CA GLY A 71 0.47 -8.23 3.34
C GLY A 71 -0.37 -9.12 2.44
N ASN A 72 -0.82 -10.25 2.96
CA ASN A 72 -1.69 -11.15 2.20
C ASN A 72 -3.10 -10.54 2.06
N GLY A 73 -3.38 -9.92 0.91
CA GLY A 73 -4.67 -9.32 0.59
C GLY A 73 -4.80 -7.83 0.95
N TYR A 74 -3.79 -7.23 1.60
CA TYR A 74 -3.76 -5.82 1.96
C TYR A 74 -2.40 -5.19 1.70
N VAL A 75 -2.37 -3.86 1.71
CA VAL A 75 -1.17 -3.04 1.54
C VAL A 75 -1.16 -1.98 2.64
N GLU A 76 0.01 -1.77 3.24
CA GLU A 76 0.27 -0.64 4.12
C GLU A 76 0.76 0.52 3.29
N ILE A 77 0.12 1.67 3.47
CA ILE A 77 0.38 2.89 2.72
C ILE A 77 0.70 3.98 3.71
N GLU A 78 1.82 4.66 3.51
CA GLU A 78 2.14 5.92 4.17
C GLU A 78 1.61 7.06 3.30
N PRO A 79 0.47 7.68 3.67
CA PRO A 79 -0.05 8.82 2.94
C PRO A 79 0.90 10.00 3.07
N LYS A 80 0.89 10.91 2.09
CA LYS A 80 1.65 12.17 2.17
C LYS A 80 1.35 13.00 3.43
N PHE A 81 0.16 12.81 4.00
CA PHE A 81 -0.28 13.47 5.22
C PHE A 81 -1.01 12.51 6.15
N GLY A 82 -0.54 12.46 7.40
CA GLY A 82 -1.11 11.65 8.48
C GLY A 82 -0.44 10.28 8.63
N ASP A 83 -1.01 9.45 9.50
CA ASP A 83 -0.45 8.15 9.85
C ASP A 83 -0.61 7.12 8.73
N SER A 84 0.25 6.09 8.76
CA SER A 84 0.12 4.90 7.93
C SER A 84 -1.26 4.26 8.05
N ILE A 85 -1.74 3.76 6.93
CA ILE A 85 -3.04 3.11 6.81
C ILE A 85 -2.94 1.80 6.05
N TYR A 86 -3.80 0.86 6.40
CA TYR A 86 -3.92 -0.43 5.74
C TYR A 86 -5.14 -0.45 4.84
N VAL A 87 -4.98 -0.94 3.61
CA VAL A 87 -6.06 -1.02 2.63
C VAL A 87 -6.08 -2.36 1.93
N ASP A 88 -7.24 -2.77 1.41
CA ASP A 88 -7.33 -3.92 0.52
C ASP A 88 -6.46 -3.69 -0.72
N LYS A 89 -5.68 -4.69 -1.15
CA LYS A 89 -4.83 -4.60 -2.34
C LYS A 89 -5.60 -4.22 -3.61
N ASN A 90 -6.91 -4.51 -3.66
CA ASN A 90 -7.77 -4.17 -4.80
C ASN A 90 -8.35 -2.75 -4.71
N ALA A 91 -8.04 -2.00 -3.64
CA ALA A 91 -8.50 -0.64 -3.43
C ALA A 91 -7.52 0.44 -3.94
N ILE A 92 -6.31 0.03 -4.35
CA ILE A 92 -5.28 0.90 -4.92
C ILE A 92 -5.28 0.83 -6.46
N ARG A 93 -4.92 1.96 -7.08
CA ARG A 93 -4.57 2.08 -8.50
C ARG A 93 -3.21 2.72 -8.65
#